data_AF-A0A392T3G0-F1
#
_entry.id   AF-A0A392T3G0-F1
#
_cell.length_a   1.000
_cell.length_b   1.000
_cell.length_c   1.000
_cell.angle_alpha   90.00
_cell.angle_beta   90.00
_cell.angle_gamma   90.00
#
_symmetry.space_group_name_H-M   'P 1'
#
loop_
_entity.id
_entity.type
_entity.pdbx_description
1 polymer ?
#
loop_
_entity_poly.entity_id
_entity_poly.type
_entity_poly.pdbx_seq_one_letter_code
_entity_poly.pdbx_strand_id
1 'polypeptide(L)' 'MEAAYKEFIWENFKRKFLAKYFPETARKRYGEEFLKLQQGGMNVEAYTKKFESLSRFFRFFRDGIDET' A
#
# COMPACT_ATOMS: atom_id res chain seq x y z
N MET A 1 24.32 3.53 21.95
CA MET A 1 23.26 4.57 22.09
C MET A 1 22.61 4.94 20.76
N GLU A 2 23.36 5.12 19.66
CA GLU A 2 22.76 5.46 18.34
C GLU A 2 21.79 4.41 17.77
N ALA A 3 22.07 3.12 17.96
CA ALA A 3 21.20 2.05 17.45
C ALA A 3 19.80 2.09 18.09
N ALA A 4 19.71 2.40 19.39
CA ALA A 4 18.45 2.56 20.10
C ALA A 4 17.68 3.82 19.63
N TYR A 5 18.40 4.91 19.31
CA TYR A 5 17.77 6.11 18.76
C TYR A 5 17.21 5.88 17.34
N LYS A 6 17.97 5.18 16.47
CA LYS A 6 17.48 4.72 15.16
C LYS A 6 16.31 3.75 15.26
N GLU A 7 16.13 3.10 16.41
CA GLU A 7 14.99 2.21 16.60
C GLU A 7 13.69 2.98 16.89
N PHE A 8 13.80 4.13 17.57
CA PHE A 8 12.68 4.98 18.02
C PHE A 8 12.31 6.13 17.08
N ILE A 9 12.99 6.31 15.95
CA ILE A 9 12.57 7.30 14.94
C ILE A 9 11.28 6.87 14.23
N TRP A 10 10.39 7.84 13.99
CA TRP A 10 9.08 7.64 13.35
C TRP A 10 9.17 6.90 12.01
N GLU A 11 10.22 7.17 11.21
CA GLU A 11 10.45 6.47 9.95
C GLU A 11 10.68 4.96 10.14
N ASN A 12 11.43 4.57 11.17
CA ASN A 12 11.69 3.16 11.46
C ASN A 12 10.42 2.45 11.98
N PHE A 13 9.61 3.13 12.79
CA PHE A 13 8.29 2.63 13.19
C PHE A 13 7.40 2.40 11.96
N LYS A 14 7.26 3.40 11.08
CA LYS A 14 6.45 3.29 9.86
C LYS A 14 6.90 2.12 8.99
N ARG A 15 8.21 1.96 8.78
CA ARG A 15 8.76 0.83 8.01
C ARG A 15 8.42 -0.51 8.65
N LYS A 16 8.70 -0.71 9.94
CA LYS A 16 8.41 -1.97 10.66
C LYS A 16 6.90 -2.26 10.69
N PHE A 17 6.07 -1.23 10.90
CA PHE A 17 4.62 -1.35 10.92
C PHE A 17 4.07 -1.78 9.56
N LEU A 18 4.47 -1.10 8.48
CA LEU A 18 4.04 -1.45 7.12
C LEU A 18 4.51 -2.84 6.72
N ALA A 19 5.76 -3.23 7.02
CA ALA A 19 6.25 -4.57 6.72
C ALA A 19 5.42 -5.67 7.41
N LYS A 20 5.00 -5.44 8.67
CA LYS A 20 4.24 -6.43 9.46
C LYS A 20 2.76 -6.50 9.09
N TYR A 21 2.11 -5.36 8.91
CA TYR A 21 0.65 -5.29 8.74
C TYR A 21 0.22 -5.08 7.29
N PHE A 22 1.13 -4.64 6.42
CA PHE A 22 0.87 -4.39 5.02
C PHE A 22 1.99 -4.96 4.13
N PRO A 23 2.14 -6.30 4.13
CA PRO A 23 3.26 -6.96 3.48
C PRO A 23 3.26 -6.70 1.98
N GLU A 24 4.42 -6.83 1.36
CA GLU A 24 4.62 -6.61 -0.08
C GLU A 24 3.67 -7.46 -0.95
N THR A 25 3.36 -8.69 -0.52
CA THR A 25 2.40 -9.56 -1.20
C THR A 25 0.99 -8.98 -1.22
N ALA A 26 0.55 -8.37 -0.11
CA ALA A 26 -0.72 -7.66 -0.04
C ALA A 26 -0.68 -6.41 -0.94
N ARG A 27 0.41 -5.64 -0.87
CA ARG A 27 0.63 -4.46 -1.73
C ARG A 27 0.51 -4.80 -3.22
N LYS A 28 1.21 -5.84 -3.68
CA LYS A 28 1.17 -6.34 -5.06
C LYS A 28 -0.24 -6.79 -5.45
N ARG A 29 -0.91 -7.56 -4.60
CA ARG A 29 -2.28 -8.01 -4.83
C ARG A 29 -3.25 -6.85 -5.02
N TYR A 30 -3.19 -5.82 -4.18
CA TYR A 30 -4.03 -4.63 -4.33
C TYR A 30 -3.71 -3.83 -5.60
N GLY A 31 -2.42 -3.74 -5.98
CA GLY A 31 -2.01 -3.13 -7.25
C GLY A 31 -2.55 -3.88 -8.46
N GLU A 32 -2.46 -5.21 -8.46
CA GLU A 32 -3.05 -6.04 -9.52
C GLU A 32 -4.57 -5.92 -9.58
N GLU A 33 -5.25 -5.89 -8.43
CA GLU A 33 -6.70 -5.71 -8.36
C GLU A 33 -7.09 -4.34 -8.92
N PHE A 34 -6.30 -3.29 -8.65
CA PHE A 34 -6.51 -1.96 -9.22
C PHE A 34 -6.34 -1.95 -10.74
N LEU A 35 -5.27 -2.55 -11.27
CA LEU A 35 -5.01 -2.61 -12.71
C LEU A 35 -6.06 -3.42 -13.48
N LYS A 36 -6.62 -4.45 -12.84
CA LYS A 36 -7.69 -5.29 -13.39
C LYS A 36 -9.09 -4.75 -13.08
N LEU A 37 -9.19 -3.63 -12.36
CA LEU A 37 -10.48 -3.08 -11.94
C LEU A 37 -11.26 -2.61 -13.18
N GLN A 38 -12.42 -3.22 -13.38
CA GLN A 38 -13.39 -2.82 -14.39
C GLN A 38 -14.73 -2.56 -13.71
N GLN A 39 -15.52 -1.62 -14.23
CA GLN A 39 -16.84 -1.34 -13.67
C GLN A 39 -17.75 -2.57 -13.68
N GLY A 40 -17.74 -3.33 -14.79
CA GLY A 40 -18.59 -4.50 -14.95
C GLY A 40 -20.06 -4.18 -14.69
N GLY A 41 -20.72 -4.97 -13.84
CA GLY A 41 -22.10 -4.73 -13.40
C GLY A 41 -22.27 -3.81 -12.20
N MET A 42 -21.19 -3.18 -11.71
CA MET A 42 -21.29 -2.24 -10.58
C MET A 42 -21.93 -0.93 -11.04
N ASN A 43 -22.77 -0.35 -10.17
CA ASN A 43 -23.17 1.04 -10.35
C ASN A 43 -21.97 1.98 -10.16
N VAL A 44 -22.10 3.19 -10.67
CA VAL A 44 -21.01 4.18 -10.69
C VAL A 44 -20.53 4.51 -9.28
N GLU A 45 -21.43 4.63 -8.30
CA GLU A 45 -21.05 4.95 -6.92
C GLU A 45 -20.18 3.85 -6.28
N ALA A 46 -20.59 2.59 -6.44
CA ALA A 46 -19.86 1.44 -5.91
C ALA A 46 -18.49 1.28 -6.59
N TYR A 47 -18.45 1.49 -7.91
CA TYR A 47 -17.19 1.50 -8.65
C TYR A 47 -16.25 2.60 -8.17
N THR A 48 -16.73 3.83 -8.03
CA THR A 48 -15.92 4.97 -7.57
C THR A 48 -15.35 4.73 -6.19
N LYS A 49 -16.16 4.23 -5.24
CA LYS A 49 -15.67 3.87 -3.90
C LYS A 49 -14.56 2.81 -3.96
N LYS A 50 -14.71 1.80 -4.82
CA LYS A 50 -13.69 0.75 -4.99
C LYS A 50 -12.42 1.29 -5.65
N PHE A 51 -12.56 2.14 -6.66
CA PHE A 51 -11.45 2.82 -7.33
C PHE A 51 -10.65 3.70 -6.36
N GLU A 52 -11.32 4.55 -5.58
CA GLU A 52 -10.67 5.42 -4.60
C GLU A 52 -9.99 4.67 -3.47
N SER A 53 -10.56 3.52 -3.06
CA SER A 53 -9.93 2.66 -2.06
C SER A 53 -8.63 2.08 -2.58
N LEU A 54 -8.64 1.56 -3.81
CA LEU A 54 -7.49 0.89 -4.42
C LEU A 54 -6.40 1.86 -4.90
N SER A 55 -6.77 3.06 -5.37
CA SER A 55 -5.83 4.07 -5.88
C SER A 55 -4.83 4.54 -4.82
N ARG A 56 -5.21 4.50 -3.54
CA ARG A 56 -4.34 4.83 -2.39
C ARG A 56 -3.12 3.91 -2.30
N PHE A 57 -3.23 2.70 -2.85
CA PHE A 57 -2.14 1.72 -2.82
C PHE A 57 -1.22 1.80 -4.03
N PHE A 58 -1.55 2.62 -5.04
CA PHE A 58 -0.77 2.74 -6.27
C PHE A 58 0.67 3.22 -6.04
N ARG A 59 0.89 4.10 -5.06
CA ARG A 59 2.26 4.54 -4.67
C ARG A 59 3.16 3.37 -4.25
N PHE A 60 2.58 2.33 -3.63
CA PHE A 60 3.36 1.16 -3.21
C PHE A 60 3.69 0.23 -4.38
N PHE A 61 2.92 0.32 -5.46
CA PHE A 61 3.20 -0.38 -6.71
C PHE A 61 4.26 0.36 -7.55
N ARG A 62 4.18 1.69 -7.64
CA ARG A 62 5.08 2.52 -8.45
C ARG A 62 6.49 2.64 -7.89
N ASP A 63 6.62 2.81 -6.57
CA ASP A 63 7.88 3.24 -5.97
C ASP A 63 8.70 2.11 -5.36
N GLY A 64 8.27 0.83 -5.51
CA GLY A 64 9.01 -0.32 -4.98
C GLY A 64 9.59 -0.03 -3.61
N ILE A 65 8.74 0.41 -2.64
CA ILE A 65 9.19 0.85 -1.31
C ILE A 65 9.64 -0.38 -0.51
N ASP A 66 10.79 -0.88 -0.90
CA ASP A 66 11.76 -1.75 -0.26
C ASP A 66 12.95 -1.84 -1.24
N GLU A 67 13.66 -0.72 -1.48
CA GLU A 67 15.07 -0.69 -1.95
C GLU A 67 15.59 0.76 -2.00
N THR A 68 15.85 1.35 -0.83
CA THR A 68 17.04 2.15 -0.45
C THR A 68 16.90 2.72 0.96
#